data_AF-A0A4Q3SUM1-F1
#
_entry.id   AF-A0A4Q3SUM1-F1
#
_cell.length_a   1.000
_cell.length_b   1.000
_cell.length_c   1.000
_cell.angle_alpha   90.00
_cell.angle_beta   90.00
_cell.angle_gamma   90.00
#
_symmetry.space_group_name_H-M   'P 1'
#
loop_
_entity.id
_entity.type
_entity.pdbx_description
1 polymer ?
#
loop_
_entity_poly.entity_id
_entity_poly.type
_entity_poly.pdbx_seq_one_letter_code
_entity_poly.pdbx_strand_id
1 'polypeptide(L)'
;MEENKEISALFHLIDDPDEEVFKVVSTRIIDYGKGIIPNLENLWENTISGEVQERIELLIHRLHYQDLTEELTQWNKNSHQDLLTGAILVARFQYPELTTASIYQEVEKLRRNTWLELNSYLTPLEQVHVLTSILYNYYNLKGAEVAYTQPEDFLINKQLEAK
;
A
#
# COMPACT_ATOMS: atom_id res chain seq x y z
N MET A 1 -23.87 19.19 9.61
CA MET A 1 -24.12 17.75 9.85
C MET A 1 -25.19 17.29 8.86
N GLU A 2 -24.82 17.19 7.58
CA GLU A 2 -25.68 16.66 6.50
C GLU A 2 -25.06 15.41 5.84
N GLU A 3 -23.73 15.25 5.94
CA GLU A 3 -22.95 14.15 5.33
C GLU A 3 -23.45 12.75 5.70
N ASN A 4 -24.03 12.56 6.89
CA ASN A 4 -24.48 11.23 7.31
C ASN A 4 -25.74 10.73 6.57
N LYS A 5 -26.66 11.61 6.16
CA LYS A 5 -27.94 11.16 5.58
C LYS A 5 -27.81 10.67 4.15
N GLU A 6 -27.01 11.34 3.32
CA GLU A 6 -26.79 10.93 1.93
C GLU A 6 -25.98 9.63 1.89
N ILE A 7 -24.95 9.51 2.72
CA ILE A 7 -24.15 8.30 2.86
C ILE A 7 -25.00 7.12 3.38
N SER A 8 -25.80 7.31 4.42
CA SER A 8 -26.73 6.26 4.89
C SER A 8 -27.76 5.86 3.84
N ALA A 9 -28.24 6.80 3.01
CA ALA A 9 -29.16 6.48 1.92
C ALA A 9 -28.47 5.66 0.82
N LEU A 10 -27.26 6.03 0.42
CA LEU A 10 -26.45 5.27 -0.54
C LEU A 10 -26.21 3.84 -0.04
N PHE A 11 -25.88 3.71 1.24
CA PHE A 11 -25.66 2.42 1.90
C PHE A 11 -26.88 1.51 1.91
N HIS A 12 -28.08 2.06 2.16
CA HIS A 12 -29.31 1.27 2.05
C HIS A 12 -29.62 0.83 0.62
N LEU A 13 -29.17 1.58 -0.39
CA LEU A 13 -29.38 1.24 -1.80
C LEU A 13 -28.36 0.22 -2.34
N ILE A 14 -27.31 -0.13 -1.59
CA ILE A 14 -26.35 -1.19 -1.96
C ILE A 14 -27.01 -2.58 -1.94
N ASP A 15 -27.97 -2.77 -1.03
CA ASP A 15 -28.77 -4.00 -0.86
C ASP A 15 -29.91 -4.10 -1.90
N ASP A 16 -30.07 -3.11 -2.78
CA ASP A 16 -31.09 -3.19 -3.82
C ASP A 16 -30.76 -4.32 -4.82
N PRO A 17 -31.72 -5.20 -5.14
CA PRO A 17 -31.53 -6.25 -6.14
C PRO A 17 -31.34 -5.71 -7.56
N ASP A 18 -31.68 -4.44 -7.83
CA ASP A 18 -31.49 -3.79 -9.13
C ASP A 18 -30.02 -3.40 -9.38
N GLU A 19 -29.40 -4.04 -10.39
CA GLU A 19 -28.02 -3.77 -10.79
C GLU A 19 -27.81 -2.33 -11.30
N GLU A 20 -28.81 -1.68 -11.90
CA GLU A 20 -28.69 -0.29 -12.34
C GLU A 20 -28.59 0.66 -11.14
N VAL A 21 -29.39 0.40 -10.10
CA VAL A 21 -29.33 1.15 -8.84
C VAL A 21 -27.96 0.97 -8.19
N PHE A 22 -27.47 -0.27 -8.09
CA PHE A 22 -26.14 -0.55 -7.58
C PHE A 22 -25.02 0.14 -8.38
N LYS A 23 -25.11 0.20 -9.72
CA LYS A 23 -24.14 0.93 -10.56
C LYS A 23 -24.12 2.44 -10.29
N VAL A 24 -25.28 3.05 -10.11
CA VAL A 24 -25.36 4.50 -9.81
C VAL A 24 -24.80 4.79 -8.42
N VAL A 25 -25.17 3.98 -7.44
CA VAL A 25 -24.71 4.10 -6.05
C VAL A 25 -23.20 3.87 -5.95
N SER A 26 -22.68 2.82 -6.57
CA SER A 26 -21.24 2.50 -6.60
C SER A 26 -20.42 3.65 -7.20
N THR A 27 -20.88 4.24 -8.30
CA THR A 27 -20.22 5.40 -8.91
C THR A 27 -20.18 6.59 -7.94
N ARG A 28 -21.32 6.90 -7.30
CA ARG A 28 -21.39 7.96 -6.29
C ARG A 28 -20.46 7.71 -5.10
N ILE A 29 -20.40 6.48 -4.60
CA ILE A 29 -19.51 6.09 -3.48
C ILE A 29 -18.04 6.29 -3.87
N ILE A 30 -17.68 5.92 -5.10
CA ILE A 30 -16.33 6.11 -5.63
C ILE A 30 -15.97 7.61 -5.70
N ASP A 31 -16.92 8.47 -6.07
CA ASP A 31 -16.71 9.92 -6.12
C ASP A 31 -16.41 10.55 -4.74
N TYR A 32 -16.88 9.95 -3.64
CA TYR A 32 -16.51 10.40 -2.27
C TYR A 32 -15.06 10.06 -1.90
N GLY A 33 -14.41 9.14 -2.63
CA GLY A 33 -13.01 8.75 -2.43
C GLY A 33 -12.75 8.01 -1.12
N LYS A 34 -11.47 7.94 -0.71
CA LYS A 34 -11.00 7.12 0.43
C LYS A 34 -11.61 7.45 1.80
N GLY A 35 -12.20 8.64 1.97
CA GLY A 35 -12.81 9.03 3.24
C GLY A 35 -14.01 8.17 3.64
N ILE A 36 -14.63 7.45 2.68
CA ILE A 36 -15.80 6.60 2.93
C ILE A 36 -15.42 5.16 3.33
N ILE A 37 -14.15 4.75 3.19
CA ILE A 37 -13.70 3.38 3.46
C ILE A 37 -14.05 2.92 4.89
N PRO A 38 -13.79 3.69 5.97
CA PRO A 38 -14.14 3.26 7.32
C PRO A 38 -15.65 3.04 7.52
N ASN A 39 -16.48 3.78 6.78
CA ASN A 39 -17.92 3.61 6.81
C ASN A 39 -18.36 2.34 6.07
N LEU A 40 -17.71 2.02 4.95
CA LEU A 40 -17.95 0.77 4.21
C LEU A 40 -17.49 -0.45 5.00
N GLU A 41 -16.35 -0.39 5.69
CA GLU A 41 -15.87 -1.45 6.58
C GLU A 41 -16.85 -1.70 7.73
N ASN A 42 -17.32 -0.63 8.38
CA ASN A 42 -18.34 -0.73 9.41
C ASN A 42 -19.63 -1.37 8.87
N LEU A 43 -20.04 -1.00 7.66
CA LEU A 43 -21.24 -1.56 7.04
C LEU A 43 -21.03 -3.04 6.69
N TRP A 44 -19.85 -3.42 6.20
CA TRP A 44 -19.47 -4.81 5.92
C TRP A 44 -19.55 -5.68 7.18
N GLU A 45 -19.02 -5.21 8.31
CA GLU A 45 -19.06 -5.92 9.60
C GLU A 45 -20.49 -6.13 10.13
N ASN A 46 -21.39 -5.17 9.87
CA ASN A 46 -22.78 -5.22 10.35
C ASN A 46 -23.75 -5.91 9.37
N THR A 47 -23.29 -6.28 8.18
CA THR A 47 -24.13 -6.91 7.16
C THR A 47 -24.05 -8.43 7.26
N ILE A 48 -25.20 -9.10 7.30
CA ILE A 48 -25.29 -10.57 7.44
C ILE A 48 -25.37 -11.25 6.06
N SER A 49 -25.83 -10.54 5.03
CA SER A 49 -25.97 -11.07 3.67
C SER A 49 -24.60 -11.16 2.97
N GLY A 50 -24.20 -12.38 2.59
CA GLY A 50 -22.92 -12.62 1.91
C GLY A 50 -22.82 -11.93 0.55
N GLU A 51 -23.92 -11.83 -0.20
CA GLU A 51 -23.92 -11.14 -1.50
C GLU A 51 -23.63 -9.63 -1.34
N VAL A 52 -24.20 -9.02 -0.31
CA VAL A 52 -24.00 -7.60 -0.02
C VAL A 52 -22.59 -7.36 0.49
N GLN A 53 -22.06 -8.26 1.34
CA GLN A 53 -20.66 -8.22 1.77
C GLN A 53 -19.69 -8.26 0.58
N GLU A 54 -19.90 -9.14 -0.40
CA GLU A 54 -19.07 -9.22 -1.61
C GLU A 54 -19.16 -7.91 -2.42
N ARG A 55 -20.36 -7.35 -2.57
CA ARG A 55 -20.54 -6.04 -3.24
C ARG A 55 -19.76 -4.92 -2.54
N ILE A 56 -19.79 -4.87 -1.21
CA ILE A 56 -19.07 -3.85 -0.43
C ILE A 56 -17.56 -4.07 -0.55
N GLU A 57 -17.08 -5.30 -0.49
CA GLU A 57 -15.67 -5.63 -0.66
C GLU A 57 -15.15 -5.17 -2.03
N LEU A 58 -15.92 -5.39 -3.10
CA LEU A 58 -15.60 -4.87 -4.43
C LEU A 58 -15.50 -3.34 -4.47
N LEU A 59 -16.37 -2.62 -3.75
CA LEU A 59 -16.30 -1.16 -3.65
C LEU A 59 -15.04 -0.69 -2.93
N ILE A 60 -14.72 -1.33 -1.80
CA ILE A 60 -13.51 -1.03 -1.02
C ILE A 60 -12.27 -1.27 -1.89
N HIS A 61 -12.16 -2.43 -2.54
CA HIS A 61 -11.05 -2.73 -3.45
C HIS A 61 -10.94 -1.72 -4.60
N ARG A 62 -12.06 -1.28 -5.18
CA ARG A 62 -12.06 -0.31 -6.27
C ARG A 62 -11.59 1.08 -5.81
N LEU A 63 -12.00 1.49 -4.62
CA LEU A 63 -11.54 2.74 -4.00
C LEU A 63 -10.03 2.72 -3.76
N HIS A 64 -9.50 1.65 -3.16
CA HIS A 64 -8.05 1.50 -2.97
C HIS A 64 -7.30 1.48 -4.30
N TYR A 65 -7.82 0.79 -5.31
CA TYR A 65 -7.19 0.72 -6.62
C TYR A 65 -7.14 2.07 -7.33
N GLN A 66 -8.23 2.85 -7.26
CA GLN A 66 -8.26 4.19 -7.84
C GLN A 66 -7.29 5.12 -7.13
N ASP A 67 -7.31 5.16 -5.79
CA ASP A 67 -6.38 5.98 -4.99
C ASP A 67 -4.92 5.63 -5.32
N LEU A 68 -4.61 4.34 -5.39
CA LEU A 68 -3.28 3.88 -5.75
C LEU A 68 -2.87 4.29 -7.18
N THR A 69 -3.80 4.20 -8.13
CA THR A 69 -3.55 4.60 -9.52
C THR A 69 -3.28 6.10 -9.63
N GLU A 70 -4.03 6.92 -8.88
CA GLU A 70 -3.82 8.35 -8.78
C GLU A 70 -2.46 8.67 -8.16
N GLU A 71 -2.11 8.04 -7.05
CA GLU A 71 -0.80 8.21 -6.39
C GLU A 71 0.37 7.79 -7.30
N LEU A 72 0.25 6.66 -8.00
CA LEU A 72 1.28 6.19 -8.94
C LEU A 72 1.43 7.13 -10.13
N THR A 73 0.32 7.68 -10.62
CA THR A 73 0.32 8.68 -11.69
C THR A 73 0.99 9.97 -11.22
N GLN A 74 0.73 10.41 -9.99
CA GLN A 74 1.37 11.57 -9.39
C GLN A 74 2.87 11.35 -9.19
N TRP A 75 3.27 10.18 -8.67
CA TRP A 75 4.67 9.79 -8.53
C TRP A 75 5.40 9.83 -9.87
N ASN A 76 4.80 9.27 -10.94
CA ASN A 76 5.40 9.29 -12.27
C ASN A 76 5.55 10.71 -12.86
N LYS A 77 4.59 11.60 -12.58
CA LYS A 77 4.63 13.00 -13.04
C LYS A 77 5.61 13.88 -12.23
N ASN A 78 6.08 13.40 -11.08
CA ASN A 78 7.00 14.16 -10.24
C ASN A 78 8.38 14.29 -10.90
N SER A 79 9.03 15.44 -10.73
CA SER A 79 10.37 15.70 -11.27
C SER A 79 11.46 14.84 -10.62
N HIS A 80 11.26 14.45 -9.35
CA HIS A 80 12.13 13.57 -8.60
C HIS A 80 11.33 12.34 -8.19
N GLN A 81 11.52 11.25 -8.92
CA GLN A 81 10.88 9.97 -8.66
C GLN A 81 11.69 9.24 -7.58
N ASP A 82 11.24 9.34 -6.33
CA ASP A 82 11.86 8.59 -5.24
C ASP A 82 11.56 7.09 -5.38
N LEU A 83 12.62 6.28 -5.39
CA LEU A 83 12.54 4.86 -5.69
C LEU A 83 11.89 4.08 -4.54
N LEU A 84 12.11 4.51 -3.30
CA LEU A 84 11.48 3.91 -2.12
C LEU A 84 9.96 4.14 -2.13
N THR A 85 9.53 5.38 -2.42
CA THR A 85 8.12 5.71 -2.60
C THR A 85 7.49 4.84 -3.68
N GLY A 86 8.14 4.68 -4.83
CA GLY A 86 7.67 3.80 -5.90
C GLY A 86 7.51 2.34 -5.45
N ALA A 87 8.50 1.81 -4.74
CA ALA A 87 8.46 0.44 -4.21
C ALA A 87 7.33 0.24 -3.18
N ILE A 88 7.05 1.26 -2.36
CA ILE A 88 5.94 1.25 -1.40
C ILE A 88 4.59 1.24 -2.13
N LEU A 89 4.44 2.01 -3.21
CA LEU A 89 3.21 2.01 -4.01
C LEU A 89 2.94 0.62 -4.61
N VAL A 90 3.98 -0.05 -5.12
CA VAL A 90 3.84 -1.44 -5.60
C VAL A 90 3.40 -2.38 -4.48
N ALA A 91 3.97 -2.25 -3.28
CA ALA A 91 3.55 -3.05 -2.12
C ALA A 91 2.11 -2.76 -1.68
N ARG A 92 1.65 -1.50 -1.78
CA ARG A 92 0.26 -1.11 -1.48
C ARG A 92 -0.77 -1.70 -2.44
N PHE A 93 -0.36 -2.13 -3.64
CA PHE A 93 -1.26 -2.88 -4.53
C PHE A 93 -1.69 -4.21 -3.92
N GLN A 94 -0.76 -4.94 -3.30
CA GLN A 94 -1.04 -6.22 -2.64
C GLN A 94 -1.57 -6.03 -1.21
N TYR A 95 -1.13 -4.98 -0.52
CA TYR A 95 -1.50 -4.67 0.87
C TYR A 95 -1.97 -3.20 0.99
N PRO A 96 -3.24 -2.89 0.72
CA PRO A 96 -3.74 -1.51 0.74
C PRO A 96 -3.52 -0.77 2.07
N GLU A 97 -3.64 -1.49 3.19
CA GLU A 97 -3.48 -1.00 4.57
C GLU A 97 -2.02 -0.98 5.06
N LEU A 98 -1.05 -1.10 4.15
CA LEU A 98 0.36 -1.12 4.50
C LEU A 98 0.79 0.19 5.18
N THR A 99 1.27 0.08 6.42
CA THR A 99 1.81 1.22 7.16
C THR A 99 3.18 1.62 6.59
N THR A 100 3.23 2.75 5.87
CA THR A 100 4.46 3.22 5.23
C THR A 100 5.52 3.69 6.23
N ALA A 101 5.10 4.17 7.40
CA ALA A 101 5.99 4.72 8.42
C ALA A 101 7.04 3.70 8.92
N SER A 102 6.67 2.42 9.08
CA SER A 102 7.60 1.37 9.53
C SER A 102 8.70 1.13 8.49
N ILE A 103 8.33 1.11 7.20
CA ILE A 103 9.27 0.93 6.08
C ILE A 103 10.29 2.08 6.06
N TYR A 104 9.83 3.32 6.15
CA TYR A 104 10.72 4.48 6.21
C TYR A 104 11.65 4.44 7.42
N GLN A 105 11.16 4.00 8.59
CA GLN A 105 11.98 3.86 9.78
C GLN A 105 13.07 2.80 9.61
N GLU A 106 12.77 1.64 9.02
CA GLU A 106 13.76 0.60 8.78
C GLU A 106 14.82 1.04 7.76
N VAL A 107 14.42 1.71 6.67
CA VAL A 107 15.36 2.25 5.69
C VAL A 107 16.24 3.34 6.30
N GLU A 108 15.68 4.22 7.15
CA GLU A 108 16.43 5.25 7.85
C GLU A 108 17.43 4.65 8.85
N LYS A 109 17.07 3.56 9.55
CA LYS A 109 18.01 2.80 10.39
C LYS A 109 19.15 2.23 9.55
N LEU A 110 18.86 1.63 8.40
CA LEU A 110 19.87 1.10 7.48
C LEU A 110 20.82 2.19 7.00
N ARG A 111 20.27 3.35 6.62
CA ARG A 111 21.04 4.53 6.22
C ARG A 111 21.95 5.03 7.34
N ARG A 112 21.44 5.12 8.57
CA ARG A 112 22.22 5.57 9.75
C ARG A 112 23.34 4.62 10.10
N ASN A 113 23.06 3.31 10.16
CA ASN A 113 24.06 2.30 10.44
C ASN A 113 25.17 2.32 9.39
N THR A 114 24.79 2.44 8.11
CA THR A 114 25.73 2.61 7.00
C THR A 114 26.60 3.86 7.16
N TRP A 115 25.97 4.99 7.49
CA TRP A 115 26.68 6.25 7.69
C TRP A 115 27.70 6.20 8.84
N LEU A 116 27.37 5.52 9.95
CA LEU A 116 28.25 5.42 11.11
C LEU A 116 29.50 4.57 10.84
N GLU A 117 29.38 3.53 10.01
CA GLU A 117 30.48 2.65 9.62
C GLU A 117 31.33 3.23 8.48
N LEU A 118 30.77 4.15 7.68
CA LEU A 118 31.51 4.85 6.64
C LEU A 118 32.40 5.94 7.23
N ASN A 119 33.72 5.70 7.18
CA ASN A 119 34.73 6.67 7.60
C ASN A 119 35.32 7.41 6.39
N SER A 120 35.64 8.71 6.56
CA SER A 120 36.24 9.57 5.52
C SER A 120 37.62 9.12 5.05
N TYR A 121 38.30 8.25 5.79
CA TYR A 121 39.61 7.71 5.44
C TYR A 121 39.59 6.38 4.69
N LEU A 122 38.40 5.83 4.41
CA LEU A 122 38.27 4.56 3.68
C LEU A 122 38.56 4.76 2.19
N THR A 123 39.31 3.81 1.62
CA THR A 123 39.44 3.68 0.18
C THR A 123 38.09 3.30 -0.45
N PRO A 124 37.85 3.59 -1.75
CA PRO A 124 36.60 3.21 -2.41
C PRO A 124 36.27 1.71 -2.31
N LEU A 125 37.28 0.84 -2.32
CA LEU A 125 37.08 -0.61 -2.19
C LEU A 125 36.59 -1.00 -0.78
N GLU A 126 37.14 -0.37 0.26
CA GLU A 126 36.70 -0.59 1.64
C GLU A 126 35.29 -0.04 1.88
N GLN A 127 34.93 1.09 1.26
CA GLN A 127 33.57 1.62 1.32
C GLN A 127 32.54 0.60 0.76
N VAL A 128 32.86 -0.05 -0.37
CA VAL A 128 32.02 -1.12 -0.94
C VAL A 128 31.95 -2.33 0.00
N HIS A 129 33.05 -2.68 0.67
CA HIS A 129 33.08 -3.79 1.62
C HIS A 129 32.22 -3.51 2.86
N VAL A 130 32.24 -2.28 3.39
CA VAL A 130 31.37 -1.85 4.49
C VAL A 130 29.90 -1.94 4.08
N LEU A 131 29.55 -1.40 2.90
CA LEU A 131 28.18 -1.47 2.37
C LEU A 131 27.71 -2.93 2.24
N THR A 132 28.53 -3.78 1.65
CA THR A 132 28.24 -5.21 1.47
C THR A 132 28.05 -5.89 2.83
N SER A 133 28.93 -5.62 3.79
CA SER A 133 28.84 -6.21 5.13
C SER A 133 27.57 -5.79 5.86
N ILE A 134 27.16 -4.53 5.73
CA ILE A 134 25.93 -4.06 6.38
C ILE A 134 24.70 -4.70 5.73
N LEU A 135 24.61 -4.67 4.40
CA LEU A 135 23.47 -5.21 3.67
C LEU A 135 23.32 -6.73 3.87
N TYR A 136 24.41 -7.48 3.70
CA TYR A 136 24.34 -8.94 3.63
C TYR A 136 24.69 -9.65 4.95
N ASN A 137 25.56 -9.09 5.80
CA ASN A 137 25.95 -9.75 7.07
C ASN A 137 25.17 -9.21 8.28
N TYR A 138 24.92 -7.90 8.34
CA TYR A 138 24.18 -7.32 9.46
C TYR A 138 22.66 -7.39 9.25
N TYR A 139 22.18 -6.95 8.07
CA TYR A 139 20.76 -7.02 7.73
C TYR A 139 20.33 -8.38 7.16
N ASN A 140 21.27 -9.29 6.85
CA ASN A 140 20.99 -10.62 6.30
C ASN A 140 20.10 -10.60 5.05
N LEU A 141 20.18 -9.54 4.24
CA LEU A 141 19.45 -9.49 2.98
C LEU A 141 19.92 -10.65 2.10
N LYS A 142 18.97 -11.41 1.55
CA LYS A 142 19.26 -12.53 0.66
C LYS A 142 18.55 -12.31 -0.65
N GLY A 143 19.24 -12.58 -1.75
CA GLY A 143 18.56 -12.76 -3.02
C GLY A 143 17.78 -14.06 -2.99
N ALA A 144 16.51 -14.03 -3.40
CA ALA A 144 15.77 -15.22 -3.75
C ALA A 144 16.08 -15.63 -5.19
N GLU A 145 16.03 -16.94 -5.51
CA GLU A 145 15.88 -17.34 -6.91
C GLU A 145 14.58 -16.73 -7.43
N VAL A 146 14.64 -16.04 -8.58
CA VAL A 146 13.51 -15.27 -9.10
C VAL A 146 12.35 -16.21 -9.44
N ALA A 147 11.46 -16.41 -8.48
CA ALA A 147 10.23 -17.15 -8.65
C ALA A 147 9.10 -16.15 -8.91
N TYR A 148 8.77 -15.92 -10.19
CA TYR A 148 7.66 -15.03 -10.57
C TYR A 148 6.29 -15.49 -10.04
N THR A 149 6.21 -16.70 -9.47
CA THR A 149 5.04 -17.23 -8.78
C THR A 149 4.82 -16.64 -7.38
N GLN A 150 5.83 -15.96 -6.81
CA GLN A 150 5.77 -15.39 -5.46
C GLN A 150 5.94 -13.86 -5.56
N PRO A 151 4.83 -13.09 -5.72
CA PRO A 151 4.89 -11.63 -5.77
C PRO A 151 5.55 -11.01 -4.54
N GLU A 152 5.44 -11.67 -3.38
CA GLU A 152 6.00 -11.24 -2.10
C GLU A 152 7.52 -11.03 -2.15
N ASP A 153 8.25 -11.77 -2.98
CA ASP A 153 9.70 -11.63 -3.14
C ASP A 153 10.10 -10.26 -3.71
N PHE A 154 9.16 -9.57 -4.37
CA PHE A 154 9.40 -8.27 -4.98
C PHE A 154 8.91 -7.10 -4.12
N LEU A 155 8.29 -7.37 -2.97
CA LEU A 155 7.68 -6.34 -2.14
C LEU A 155 8.61 -5.86 -1.04
N ILE A 156 8.82 -4.54 -0.96
CA ILE A 156 9.77 -3.92 -0.03
C ILE A 156 9.44 -4.22 1.44
N ASN A 157 8.16 -4.27 1.80
CA ASN A 157 7.75 -4.60 3.17
C ASN A 157 8.14 -6.04 3.54
N LYS A 158 7.99 -6.99 2.61
CA LYS A 158 8.36 -8.39 2.83
C LYS A 158 9.87 -8.57 2.90
N GLN A 159 10.62 -7.86 2.07
CA GLN A 159 12.09 -7.90 2.12
C GLN A 159 12.66 -7.30 3.41
N LEU A 160 11.98 -6.32 4.01
CA LEU A 160 12.40 -5.75 5.31
C LEU A 160 11.93 -6.59 6.51
N GLU A 161 10.82 -7.31 6.38
CA GLU A 161 10.31 -8.26 7.39
C GLU A 161 11.10 -9.57 7.42
N ALA A 162 11.60 -10.03 6.26
CA ALA A 162 12.39 -11.25 6.10
C ALA A 162 13.78 -11.12 6.72
N LYS A 163 13.84 -11.10 8.06
CA LYS A 163 15.05 -11.33 8.86
C LYS A 163 15.24 -12.80 9.17
#